data_AF-A0A5N9FRQ4-F1
#
_entry.id   AF-A0A5N9FRQ4-F1
#
_cell.length_a   1.000
_cell.length_b   1.000
_cell.length_c   1.000
_cell.angle_alpha   90.00
_cell.angle_beta   90.00
_cell.angle_gamma   90.00
#
_symmetry.space_group_name_H-M   'P 1'
#
loop_
_entity.id
_entity.type
_entity.pdbx_description
1 polymer ?
#
loop_
_entity_poly.entity_id
_entity_poly.type
_entity_poly.pdbx_seq_one_letter_code
_entity_poly.pdbx_strand_id
1 'polypeptide(L)'
;MARLPAVTRDQLAAKDHEYFDSIVGTRGSIRGPYGVLLHSPKLAARVADTGAFVRYEFGIPENLKETVIIATAKEMHSQYEFSAHAKLARTAGVSDETIKSIA
;
A
#
# COMPACT_ATOMS: atom_id res chain seq x y z
N MET A 1 13.27 -13.29 -9.98
CA MET A 1 13.37 -12.06 -9.18
C MET A 1 13.96 -12.39 -7.83
N ALA A 2 15.00 -11.69 -7.40
CA ALA A 2 15.52 -11.81 -6.04
C ALA A 2 14.45 -11.33 -5.06
N ARG A 3 14.10 -12.17 -4.08
CA ARG A 3 13.21 -11.80 -2.98
C ARG A 3 14.10 -11.41 -1.80
N LEU A 4 14.09 -10.13 -1.42
CA LEU A 4 14.75 -9.70 -0.20
C LEU A 4 13.96 -10.22 1.02
N PRO A 5 14.64 -10.65 2.10
CA PRO A 5 13.96 -10.98 3.34
C PRO A 5 13.26 -9.74 3.90
N ALA A 6 12.11 -9.94 4.52
CA ALA A 6 11.42 -8.86 5.22
C ALA A 6 12.25 -8.42 6.43
N VAL A 7 12.42 -7.11 6.58
CA VAL A 7 13.10 -6.52 7.73
C VAL A 7 12.17 -6.52 8.93
N THR A 8 12.62 -7.08 10.04
CA THR A 8 11.93 -7.01 11.33
C THR A 8 12.41 -5.81 12.13
N ARG A 9 11.60 -5.35 13.10
CA ARG A 9 11.92 -4.18 13.93
C ARG A 9 13.25 -4.34 14.67
N ASP A 10 13.55 -5.53 15.18
CA ASP A 10 14.78 -5.86 15.91
C ASP A 10 16.04 -5.88 15.03
N GLN A 11 15.89 -6.02 13.72
CA GLN A 11 17.01 -5.94 12.76
C GLN A 11 17.41 -4.49 12.44
N LEU A 12 16.57 -3.51 12.79
CA LEU A 12 16.85 -2.09 12.58
C LEU A 12 17.64 -1.51 13.75
N ALA A 13 18.47 -0.51 13.44
CA ALA A 13 19.08 0.33 14.49
C ALA A 13 17.97 0.99 15.32
N ALA A 14 18.20 1.16 16.63
CA ALA A 14 17.19 1.71 17.55
C ALA A 14 16.64 3.08 17.10
N LYS A 15 17.48 3.93 16.50
CA LYS A 15 17.09 5.22 15.94
C LYS A 15 16.09 5.14 14.78
N ASP A 16 16.01 4.00 14.10
CA ASP A 16 15.15 3.78 12.93
C ASP A 16 13.87 3.02 13.29
N HIS A 17 13.70 2.62 14.57
CA HIS A 17 12.49 1.96 15.05
C HIS A 17 11.24 2.83 14.87
N GLU A 18 11.38 4.15 14.99
CA GLU A 18 10.29 5.11 14.78
C GLU A 18 9.65 4.98 13.38
N TYR A 19 10.45 4.68 12.35
CA TYR A 19 9.97 4.54 10.97
C TYR A 19 9.22 3.23 10.79
N PHE A 20 9.67 2.16 11.44
CA PHE A 20 8.93 0.89 11.45
C PHE A 20 7.58 1.06 12.15
N ASP A 21 7.60 1.67 13.33
CA ASP A 21 6.43 1.85 14.19
C ASP A 21 5.38 2.77 13.54
N SER A 22 5.79 3.83 12.84
CA SER A 22 4.87 4.72 12.12
C SER A 22 4.16 4.02 10.94
N ILE A 23 4.87 3.18 10.19
CA ILE A 23 4.29 2.39 9.10
C ILE A 23 3.27 1.39 9.65
N VAL A 24 3.62 0.69 10.73
CA VAL A 24 2.69 -0.23 11.42
C VAL A 24 1.48 0.52 11.97
N GLY A 25 1.66 1.71 12.56
CA GLY A 25 0.57 2.51 13.12
C GLY A 25 -0.49 2.89 12.09
N THR A 26 -0.10 3.16 10.85
CA THR A 26 -1.04 3.54 9.77
C THR A 26 -1.62 2.35 9.00
N ARG A 27 -0.93 1.20 8.98
CA ARG A 27 -1.25 0.05 8.11
C ARG A 27 -1.51 -1.27 8.83
N GLY A 28 -1.42 -1.27 10.16
CA GLY A 28 -1.64 -2.43 11.04
C GLY A 28 -0.48 -3.44 11.07
N SER A 29 0.20 -3.68 9.94
CA SER A 29 1.41 -4.50 9.89
C SER A 29 2.25 -4.20 8.66
N ILE A 30 3.53 -4.62 8.68
CA ILE A 30 4.37 -4.58 7.47
C ILE A 30 3.88 -5.63 6.48
N ARG A 31 3.51 -5.19 5.27
CA ARG A 31 3.06 -6.05 4.16
C ARG A 31 3.52 -5.48 2.82
N GLY A 32 3.57 -6.34 1.81
CA GLY A 32 3.81 -5.94 0.43
C GLY A 32 5.13 -5.16 0.28
N PRO A 33 5.11 -3.99 -0.38
CA PRO A 33 6.33 -3.25 -0.70
C PRO A 33 7.13 -2.80 0.54
N TYR A 34 6.47 -2.61 1.69
CA TYR A 34 7.17 -2.12 2.90
C TYR A 34 8.19 -3.11 3.46
N GLY A 35 8.03 -4.42 3.22
CA GLY A 35 9.04 -5.41 3.61
C GLY A 35 10.37 -5.23 2.87
N VAL A 36 10.32 -4.67 1.66
CA VAL A 36 11.50 -4.33 0.85
C VAL A 36 11.96 -2.90 1.12
N LEU A 37 11.04 -1.94 1.19
CA LEU A 37 11.38 -0.53 1.43
C LEU A 37 12.07 -0.30 2.77
N LEU A 38 11.77 -1.11 3.79
CA LEU A 38 12.41 -1.02 5.11
C LEU A 38 13.91 -1.34 5.13
N HIS A 39 14.48 -1.85 4.03
CA HIS A 39 15.94 -1.84 3.83
C HIS A 39 16.50 -0.40 3.71
N SER A 40 15.62 0.60 3.56
CA SER A 40 15.89 2.03 3.69
C SER A 40 14.77 2.69 4.54
N PRO A 41 14.86 2.65 5.89
CA PRO A 41 13.76 3.00 6.79
C PRO A 41 13.16 4.40 6.57
N LYS A 42 14.02 5.41 6.40
CA LYS A 42 13.58 6.79 6.13
C LYS A 42 12.79 6.90 4.82
N LEU A 43 13.22 6.19 3.78
CA LEU A 43 12.49 6.16 2.50
C LEU A 43 11.13 5.45 2.68
N ALA A 44 11.12 4.32 3.39
CA ALA A 44 9.88 3.58 3.67
C ALA A 44 8.83 4.47 4.36
N ALA A 45 9.25 5.25 5.36
CA ALA A 45 8.37 6.18 6.05
C ALA A 45 7.81 7.25 5.10
N ARG A 46 8.64 7.87 4.25
CA ARG A 46 8.14 8.90 3.31
C ARG A 46 7.19 8.34 2.26
N VAL A 47 7.43 7.13 1.78
CA VAL A 47 6.50 6.42 0.89
C VAL A 47 5.20 6.10 1.65
N ALA A 48 5.28 5.71 2.92
CA ALA A 48 4.10 5.47 3.75
C ALA A 48 3.28 6.74 3.99
N ASP A 49 3.92 7.87 4.29
CA ASP A 49 3.26 9.15 4.51
C ASP A 49 2.55 9.62 3.23
N THR A 50 3.23 9.52 2.08
CA THR A 50 2.64 9.83 0.78
C THR A 50 1.42 8.95 0.52
N GLY A 51 1.55 7.65 0.79
CA GLY A 51 0.46 6.68 0.66
C GLY A 51 -0.71 6.95 1.61
N ALA A 52 -0.43 7.42 2.83
CA ALA A 52 -1.45 7.76 3.83
C ALA A 52 -2.24 8.99 3.38
N PHE A 53 -1.55 10.03 2.89
CA PHE A 53 -2.20 11.22 2.35
C PHE A 53 -3.15 10.87 1.20
N VAL A 54 -2.67 10.15 0.17
CA VAL A 54 -3.51 9.83 -1.00
C VAL A 54 -4.68 8.91 -0.65
N ARG A 55 -4.55 8.08 0.39
CA ARG A 55 -5.61 7.15 0.81
C ARG A 55 -6.62 7.78 1.76
N TYR A 56 -6.18 8.53 2.75
CA TYR A 56 -7.03 8.92 3.88
C TYR A 56 -7.35 10.42 3.90
N GLU A 57 -6.51 11.25 3.29
CA GLU A 57 -6.64 12.71 3.33
C GLU A 57 -7.07 13.31 1.98
N PHE A 58 -6.92 12.56 0.88
CA PHE A 58 -7.30 13.03 -0.44
C PHE A 58 -8.83 13.05 -0.62
N GLY A 59 -9.37 14.24 -0.91
CA GLY A 59 -10.80 14.57 -0.83
C GLY A 59 -11.69 14.08 -1.97
N ILE A 60 -11.37 12.96 -2.61
CA ILE A 60 -12.25 12.33 -3.62
C ILE A 60 -13.07 11.18 -3.00
N PRO A 61 -14.25 10.87 -3.56
CA PRO A 61 -15.06 9.73 -3.12
C PRO A 61 -14.27 8.41 -3.11
N GLU A 62 -14.52 7.57 -2.10
CA GLU A 62 -13.74 6.34 -1.89
C GLU A 62 -13.88 5.35 -3.06
N ASN A 63 -15.07 5.25 -3.66
CA ASN A 63 -15.28 4.43 -4.84
C ASN A 63 -14.41 4.89 -6.02
N LEU A 64 -14.35 6.20 -6.28
CA LEU A 64 -13.51 6.77 -7.34
C LEU A 64 -12.03 6.55 -7.05
N LYS A 65 -11.61 6.75 -5.80
CA LYS A 65 -10.23 6.52 -5.35
C LYS A 65 -9.80 5.07 -5.62
N GLU A 66 -10.61 4.11 -5.18
CA GLU A 66 -10.33 2.70 -5.36
C GLU A 66 -10.38 2.28 -6.84
N THR A 67 -11.29 2.83 -7.65
CA THR A 67 -11.29 2.65 -9.10
C THR A 67 -9.99 3.11 -9.75
N VAL A 68 -9.49 4.30 -9.40
CA VAL A 68 -8.21 4.82 -9.91
C VAL A 68 -7.05 3.91 -9.49
N ILE A 69 -7.05 3.42 -8.24
CA ILE A 69 -5.98 2.54 -7.75
C ILE A 69 -5.96 1.22 -8.52
N ILE A 70 -7.10 0.53 -8.68
CA ILE A 70 -7.13 -0.75 -9.41
C ILE A 70 -6.82 -0.59 -10.90
N ALA A 71 -7.22 0.53 -11.53
CA ALA A 71 -6.86 0.84 -12.91
C ALA A 71 -5.36 1.06 -13.06
N THR A 72 -4.76 1.83 -12.15
CA THR A 72 -3.30 2.05 -12.12
C THR A 72 -2.57 0.74 -11.87
N ALA A 73 -3.05 -0.09 -10.95
CA ALA A 73 -2.44 -1.40 -10.67
C ALA A 73 -2.50 -2.33 -11.89
N LYS A 74 -3.60 -2.32 -12.66
CA LYS A 74 -3.70 -3.08 -13.91
C LYS A 74 -2.69 -2.60 -14.94
N GLU A 75 -2.63 -1.30 -15.20
CA GLU A 75 -1.71 -0.68 -16.16
C GLU A 75 -0.25 -0.99 -15.83
N MET A 76 0.09 -0.96 -14.54
CA MET A 76 1.43 -1.29 -14.05
C MET A 76 1.68 -2.80 -13.90
N HIS A 77 0.73 -3.65 -14.32
CA HIS A 77 0.76 -5.11 -14.14
C HIS A 77 1.01 -5.57 -12.68
N SER A 78 0.56 -4.78 -11.69
CA SER A 78 0.73 -5.06 -10.26
C SER A 78 -0.41 -5.92 -9.73
N GLN A 79 -0.25 -7.24 -9.81
CA GLN A 79 -1.24 -8.20 -9.29
C GLN A 79 -1.51 -8.04 -7.80
N TYR A 80 -0.47 -7.70 -7.01
CA TYR A 80 -0.61 -7.50 -5.57
C TYR A 80 -1.55 -6.33 -5.25
N GLU A 81 -1.27 -5.16 -5.82
CA GLU A 81 -2.08 -3.96 -5.59
C GLU A 81 -3.50 -4.16 -6.12
N PHE A 82 -3.65 -4.72 -7.33
CA PHE A 82 -4.97 -4.99 -7.89
C PHE A 82 -5.80 -5.91 -6.97
N SER A 83 -5.21 -7.00 -6.50
CA SER A 83 -5.92 -7.97 -5.65
C SER A 83 -6.29 -7.41 -4.28
N ALA A 84 -5.43 -6.57 -3.70
CA ALA A 84 -5.68 -5.91 -2.44
C ALA A 84 -6.81 -4.87 -2.57
N HIS A 85 -6.72 -4.03 -3.59
CA HIS A 85 -7.63 -2.91 -3.80
C HIS A 85 -8.96 -3.30 -4.45
N ALA A 86 -9.04 -4.37 -5.25
CA ALA A 86 -10.31 -4.85 -5.77
C ALA A 86 -11.28 -5.28 -4.64
N LYS A 87 -10.78 -5.66 -3.47
CA LYS A 87 -11.62 -5.91 -2.29
C LYS A 87 -12.15 -4.61 -1.69
N LEU A 88 -11.28 -3.60 -1.57
CA LEU A 88 -11.63 -2.27 -1.06
C LEU A 88 -12.59 -1.54 -2.00
N ALA A 89 -12.39 -1.63 -3.31
CA ALA A 89 -13.30 -1.12 -4.34
C ALA A 89 -14.72 -1.68 -4.18
N ARG A 90 -14.87 -2.99 -3.94
CA ARG A 90 -16.19 -3.61 -3.66
C ARG A 90 -16.81 -3.04 -2.40
N THR A 91 -16.02 -2.94 -1.32
CA THR A 91 -16.49 -2.35 -0.05
C THR A 91 -16.92 -0.89 -0.22
N ALA A 92 -16.25 -0.14 -1.10
CA ALA A 92 -16.59 1.24 -1.44
C ALA A 92 -17.79 1.35 -2.41
N GLY A 93 -18.35 0.24 -2.90
CA GLY A 93 -19.54 0.23 -3.76
C GLY A 93 -19.25 0.23 -5.27
N VAL A 94 -18.02 -0.03 -5.71
CA VAL A 94 -17.72 -0.26 -7.13
C VAL A 94 -18.29 -1.62 -7.54
N SER A 95 -19.02 -1.66 -8.66
CA SER A 95 -19.66 -2.91 -9.12
C SER A 95 -18.63 -3.95 -9.56
N ASP A 96 -18.99 -5.23 -9.40
CA ASP A 96 -18.16 -6.35 -9.90
C ASP A 96 -17.95 -6.28 -11.42
N GLU A 97 -18.94 -5.75 -12.16
CA GLU A 97 -18.82 -5.51 -13.60
C GLU A 97 -17.69 -4.52 -13.89
N THR A 98 -17.67 -3.35 -13.23
CA THR A 98 -16.62 -2.35 -13.41
C THR A 98 -15.24 -2.90 -13.01
N ILE A 99 -15.15 -3.61 -11.88
CA ILE A 99 -13.88 -4.22 -11.44
C ILE A 99 -13.39 -5.24 -12.48
N LYS A 100 -14.29 -6.05 -13.04
CA LYS A 100 -13.96 -7.03 -14.07
C LYS A 100 -13.53 -6.38 -15.39
N SER A 101 -14.10 -5.24 -15.77
CA SER A 101 -13.68 -4.50 -16.97
C SER A 101 -12.27 -3.92 -16.86
N ILE A 102 -11.77 -3.72 -15.64
CA ILE A 102 -10.40 -3.27 -15.37
C ILE A 102 -9.43 -4.44 -15.25
N ALA A 103 -9.91 -5.62 -14.82
CA ALA A 103 -9.08 -6.80 -14.51
C ALA A 103 -8.25 -7.34 -15.68
#